data_AF-A0A7L1L5W0-F1
#
_entry.id   AF-A0A7L1L5W0-F1
#
_cell.length_a   1.000
_cell.length_b   1.000
_cell.length_c   1.000
_cell.angle_alpha   90.00
_cell.angle_beta   90.00
_cell.angle_gamma   90.00
#
_symmetry.space_group_name_H-M   'P 1'
#
loop_
_entity.id
_entity.type
_entity.pdbx_description
1 polymer ?
#
loop_
_entity_poly.entity_id
_entity_poly.type
_entity_poly.pdbx_seq_one_letter_code
_entity_poly.pdbx_strand_id
1 'polypeptide(L)' 'PPGAVRSFGSAKARYDFCARDRTELTLREGDIIRVLSKKGHPGWWKGEIYGRVGWFPANYVEEDYSEYC' A
#
# COMPACT_ATOMS: atom_id res chain seq x y z
N PRO A 1 10.29 9.26 -21.45
CA PRO A 1 8.93 9.47 -20.89
C PRO A 1 8.99 9.80 -19.39
N PRO A 2 8.49 10.97 -18.95
CA PRO A 2 8.64 11.39 -17.57
C PRO A 2 7.66 10.62 -16.68
N GLY A 3 8.19 10.02 -15.60
CA GLY A 3 7.39 9.68 -14.43
C GLY A 3 6.67 8.33 -14.45
N ALA A 4 7.32 7.24 -14.86
CA ALA A 4 6.91 5.94 -14.36
C ALA A 4 7.07 5.98 -12.83
N VAL A 5 5.96 6.17 -12.11
CA VAL A 5 5.92 6.06 -10.65
C VAL A 5 6.45 4.67 -10.34
N ARG A 6 7.71 4.60 -9.90
CA ARG A 6 8.36 3.35 -9.53
C ARG A 6 7.53 2.76 -8.40
N SER A 7 6.71 1.78 -8.74
CA SER A 7 5.97 1.01 -7.77
C SER A 7 7.02 0.21 -7.02
N PHE A 8 7.07 0.36 -5.70
CA PHE A 8 8.05 -0.33 -4.87
C PHE A 8 7.74 -1.83 -4.75
N GLY A 9 6.53 -2.24 -5.14
CA GLY A 9 6.03 -3.62 -5.11
C GLY A 9 4.53 -3.64 -4.89
N SER A 10 3.98 -4.84 -4.69
CA SER A 10 2.66 -5.09 -4.14
C SER A 10 2.76 -5.48 -2.67
N ALA A 11 1.72 -5.18 -1.90
CA ALA A 11 1.56 -5.70 -0.55
C ALA A 11 0.15 -6.23 -0.38
N LYS A 12 -0.02 -7.34 0.33
CA LYS A 12 -1.31 -7.94 0.62
C LYS A 12 -1.74 -7.58 2.04
N ALA A 13 -2.95 -7.05 2.21
CA ALA A 13 -3.51 -6.81 3.53
C ALA A 13 -3.71 -8.14 4.29
N ARG A 14 -3.14 -8.22 5.48
CA ARG A 14 -3.28 -9.34 6.41
C ARG A 14 -4.42 -9.12 7.40
N TYR A 15 -4.84 -7.88 7.59
CA TYR A 15 -5.90 -7.49 8.51
C TYR A 15 -6.69 -6.32 7.91
N ASP A 16 -7.95 -6.19 8.34
CA ASP A 16 -8.76 -5.03 8.01
C ASP A 16 -8.22 -3.77 8.68
N PHE A 17 -8.25 -2.65 7.96
CA PHE A 17 -7.91 -1.34 8.49
C PHE A 17 -8.91 -0.31 7.98
N CYS A 18 -9.57 0.41 8.89
CA CYS A 18 -10.50 1.48 8.53
C CYS A 18 -9.76 2.81 8.46
N ALA A 19 -9.76 3.46 7.29
CA ALA A 19 -9.27 4.82 7.15
C ALA A 19 -9.99 5.76 8.11
N ARG A 20 -9.21 6.53 8.86
CA ARG A 20 -9.71 7.53 9.82
C ARG A 20 -10.03 8.84 9.12
N ASP A 21 -9.29 9.15 8.05
CA ASP A 21 -9.38 10.39 7.29
C ASP A 21 -9.19 10.17 5.78
N ARG A 22 -9.43 11.23 4.99
CA ARG A 22 -9.32 11.18 3.51
C ARG A 22 -7.91 10.89 2.99
N THR A 23 -6.90 11.03 3.84
CA THR A 23 -5.49 10.78 3.53
C THR A 23 -5.11 9.30 3.67
N GLU A 24 -5.95 8.50 4.34
CA GLU A 24 -5.70 7.08 4.61
C GLU A 24 -6.49 6.17 3.66
N LEU A 25 -6.02 4.93 3.51
CA LEU A 25 -6.73 3.88 2.78
C LEU A 25 -7.44 2.94 3.74
N THR A 26 -8.66 2.56 3.38
CA THR A 26 -9.31 1.41 4.01
C THR A 26 -8.76 0.17 3.35
N LEU A 27 -8.29 -0.78 4.16
CA LEU A 27 -7.84 -2.09 3.73
C LEU A 27 -8.83 -3.15 4.22
N ARG A 28 -9.02 -4.18 3.41
CA ARG A 28 -9.67 -5.43 3.81
C ARG A 28 -8.68 -6.57 3.73
N GLU A 29 -8.80 -7.55 4.62
CA GLU A 29 -7.98 -8.76 4.53
C GLU A 29 -8.05 -9.36 3.10
N GLY A 30 -6.88 -9.61 2.52
CA GLY A 30 -6.75 -10.13 1.16
C GLY A 30 -6.60 -9.07 0.07
N ASP A 31 -6.83 -7.80 0.36
CA ASP A 31 -6.63 -6.70 -0.58
C ASP A 31 -5.19 -6.65 -1.09
N ILE A 32 -5.00 -6.35 -2.38
CA ILE A 32 -3.68 -6.14 -2.98
C ILE A 32 -3.46 -4.64 -3.18
N ILE A 33 -2.51 -4.10 -2.45
CA ILE A 33 -2.15 -2.69 -2.45
C ILE A 33 -0.90 -2.50 -3.30
N ARG A 34 -0.97 -1.58 -4.26
CA ARG A 34 0.20 -1.16 -5.01
C ARG A 34 1.01 -0.16 -4.18
N VAL A 35 2.22 -0.51 -3.77
CA VAL A 35 3.04 0.36 -2.92
C VAL A 35 3.68 1.46 -3.77
N LEU A 36 3.34 2.72 -3.47
CA LEU A 36 3.83 3.91 -4.19
C LEU A 36 4.98 4.60 -3.46
N SER A 37 5.00 4.59 -2.13
CA SER A 37 6.12 5.11 -1.33
C SER A 37 6.15 4.48 0.05
N LYS A 38 7.33 4.06 0.49
CA LYS A 38 7.59 3.65 1.89
C LYS A 38 8.26 4.77 2.71
N LYS A 39 8.47 5.93 2.08
CA LYS A 39 9.13 7.10 2.68
C LYS A 39 8.07 8.13 3.08
N GLY A 40 8.27 8.77 4.22
CA GLY A 40 7.49 9.92 4.69
C GLY A 40 7.03 9.78 6.13
N HIS A 41 6.53 8.61 6.52
CA HIS A 41 6.00 8.39 7.85
C HIS A 41 6.44 7.02 8.39
N PRO A 42 7.14 6.95 9.54
CA PRO A 42 7.63 5.69 10.09
C PRO A 42 6.44 4.76 10.39
N GLY A 43 6.53 3.51 9.92
CA GLY A 43 5.48 2.49 10.08
C GLY A 43 4.29 2.61 9.13
N TRP A 44 4.29 3.59 8.22
CA TRP A 44 3.19 3.83 7.28
C TRP A 44 3.70 3.90 5.85
N TRP A 45 2.99 3.24 4.95
CA TRP A 45 3.29 3.27 3.52
C TRP A 45 2.16 3.97 2.78
N LYS A 46 2.52 4.58 1.65
CA LYS A 46 1.59 5.15 0.70
C LYS A 46 1.38 4.15 -0.41
N GLY A 47 0.12 3.85 -0.72
CA GLY A 47 -0.23 2.94 -1.79
C GLY A 47 -1.49 3.34 -2.51
N GLU A 48 -1.85 2.50 -3.48
CA GLU A 48 -3.05 2.61 -4.27
C GLU A 48 -3.83 1.30 -4.24
N ILE A 49 -5.14 1.41 -4.01
CA ILE A 49 -6.09 0.31 -4.12
C ILE A 49 -7.37 0.83 -4.77
N TYR A 50 -7.89 0.10 -5.76
CA TYR A 50 -9.11 0.49 -6.50
C TYR A 50 -9.11 1.95 -7.02
N GLY A 51 -7.94 2.44 -7.45
CA GLY A 51 -7.77 3.83 -7.93
C GLY A 51 -7.72 4.90 -6.84
N ARG A 52 -7.79 4.51 -5.55
CA ARG A 52 -7.67 5.42 -4.41
C ARG A 52 -6.25 5.36 -3.87
N VAL A 53 -5.65 6.53 -3.66
CA VAL A 53 -4.30 6.69 -3.11
C VAL A 53 -4.38 7.21 -1.68
N GLY A 54 -3.64 6.58 -0.77
CA GLY A 54 -3.57 7.02 0.62
C GLY A 54 -2.54 6.26 1.44
N TRP A 55 -2.47 6.60 2.72
CA TRP A 55 -1.58 5.99 3.70
C TRP A 55 -2.24 4.79 4.38
N PHE A 56 -1.46 3.76 4.65
CA PHE A 56 -1.88 2.59 5.41
C PHE A 56 -0.73 2.08 6.29
N PRO A 57 -1.03 1.39 7.41
CA PRO A 57 -0.01 0.87 8.30
C PRO A 57 0.73 -0.30 7.66
N ALA A 58 2.06 -0.22 7.62
CA ALA A 58 2.92 -1.27 7.04
C ALA A 58 2.78 -2.61 7.77
N ASN A 59 2.53 -2.57 9.08
CA ASN A 59 2.37 -3.77 9.92
C ASN A 59 1.06 -4.55 9.65
N TYR A 60 0.14 -3.98 8.87
CA TYR A 60 -1.13 -4.63 8.53
C TYR A 60 -1.09 -5.31 7.17
N VAL A 61 0.02 -5.17 6.45
CA VAL A 61 0.22 -5.77 5.15
C VAL A 61 1.47 -6.65 5.17
N GLU A 62 1.50 -7.61 4.27
CA GLU A 62 2.65 -8.43 3.97
C GLU A 62 3.14 -8.04 2.58
N GLU A 63 4.43 -7.73 2.44
CA GLU A 63 4.99 -7.45 1.11
C GLU A 63 4.93 -8.72 0.27
N ASP A 64 4.36 -8.59 -0.92
CA ASP A 64 4.34 -9.66 -1.89
C ASP A 64 5.64 -9.57 -2.70
N TYR A 65 6.66 -10.30 -2.23
CA TYR A 65 7.93 -10.49 -2.94
C TYR A 65 7.81 -11.65 -3.91
N SER A 66 6.74 -11.75 -4.70
CA SER A 66 6.69 -12.76 -5.75
C SER A 66 7.83 -12.47 -6.73
N GLU A 67 8.99 -13.08 -6.48
CA GLU A 67 10.14 -13.10 -7.36
C GLU A 67 9.63 -13.62 -8.70
N TYR A 68 9.78 -12.79 -9.72
CA TYR A 68 9.57 -13.17 -11.10
C TYR A 68 10.41 -14.42 -11.36
N CYS A 69 9.74 -15.57 -11.52
CA CYS A 69 10.37 -16.79 -12.00
C CYS A 69 10.69 -16.68 -13.49
#